data_AF-A0A956BT27-F1
#
_entry.id   AF-A0A956BT27-F1
#
_cell.length_a   1.000
_cell.length_b   1.000
_cell.length_c   1.000
_cell.angle_alpha   90.00
_cell.angle_beta   90.00
_cell.angle_gamma   90.00
#
_symmetry.space_group_name_H-M   'P 1'
#
loop_
_entity.id
_entity.type
_entity.pdbx_description
1 polymer ?
#
loop_
_entity_poly.entity_id
_entity_poly.type
_entity_poly.pdbx_seq_one_letter_code
_entity_poly.pdbx_strand_id
1 'polypeptide(L)'
;MHWTERYQRERGDRATVAAERLEAFVASASVDPELPLPAYVDALARLPVSLDSLSDEAAHELALAVGVAHGSAFSAQVLERDYFSLVAPALTALRLPPAMVDDVGQELRAKLLLGPTPKLVEYAGRGSLRGLIKVSATRTAISMLRKTRREADGVDDERAADDIDALDPERAILKAQYRPAFRASFERAIRGLGARERNLLRLHFVERVTLPQLASMYGVSRATVVRQLAAAREEVATETKRHLGAQLALPVSELESILDLVRSRFDVSVGGLLRTQDERDG
;
A
#
# COMPACT_ATOMS: atom_id res chain seq x y z
N MET A 1 17.05 -18.18 -30.20
CA MET A 1 17.63 -17.09 -31.03
C MET A 1 16.80 -16.64 -32.23
N HIS A 2 15.62 -17.21 -32.57
CA HIS A 2 14.83 -16.78 -33.75
C HIS A 2 13.39 -16.31 -33.47
N TRP A 3 13.02 -16.07 -32.21
CA TRP A 3 11.68 -15.62 -31.84
C TRP A 3 11.58 -14.09 -31.72
N THR A 4 12.61 -13.45 -31.17
CA THR A 4 12.76 -11.99 -31.01
C THR A 4 12.55 -11.24 -32.33
N GLU A 5 13.14 -11.70 -33.43
CA GLU A 5 13.01 -11.04 -34.75
C GLU A 5 11.62 -11.14 -35.38
N ARG A 6 10.84 -12.19 -35.05
CA ARG A 6 9.46 -12.36 -35.54
C ARG A 6 8.49 -11.57 -34.66
N TYR A 7 8.74 -11.51 -33.35
CA TYR A 7 7.93 -10.76 -32.39
C TYR A 7 8.11 -9.23 -32.51
N GLN A 8 9.34 -8.78 -32.75
CA GLN A 8 9.70 -7.37 -33.03
C GLN A 8 8.98 -6.80 -34.26
N ARG A 9 8.57 -7.65 -35.21
CA ARG A 9 7.88 -7.24 -36.43
C ARG A 9 6.38 -6.98 -36.27
N GLU A 10 5.72 -7.51 -35.24
CA GLU A 10 4.24 -7.52 -35.14
C GLU A 10 3.64 -6.53 -34.13
N ARG A 11 4.40 -6.01 -33.14
CA ARG A 11 3.83 -5.18 -32.05
C ARG A 11 4.52 -3.85 -31.71
N GLY A 12 5.56 -3.43 -32.44
CA GLY A 12 6.19 -2.10 -32.32
C GLY A 12 7.11 -1.89 -31.09
N ASP A 13 7.83 -0.76 -31.05
CA ASP A 13 8.96 -0.47 -30.13
C ASP A 13 8.70 -0.73 -28.64
N ARG A 14 7.46 -0.52 -28.16
CA ARG A 14 7.07 -0.75 -26.74
C ARG A 14 7.15 -2.21 -26.32
N ALA A 15 6.87 -3.15 -27.23
CA ALA A 15 6.96 -4.57 -26.94
C ALA A 15 8.41 -5.05 -26.90
N THR A 16 9.30 -4.39 -27.66
CA THR A 16 10.72 -4.70 -27.75
C THR A 16 11.49 -4.36 -26.47
N VAL A 17 11.31 -3.15 -25.92
CA VAL A 17 12.00 -2.73 -24.67
C VAL A 17 11.57 -3.59 -23.47
N ALA A 18 10.28 -3.92 -23.40
CA ALA A 18 9.76 -4.82 -22.38
C ALA A 18 10.30 -6.24 -22.52
N ALA A 19 10.40 -6.76 -23.75
CA ALA A 19 10.99 -8.07 -24.02
C ALA A 19 12.47 -8.10 -23.66
N GLU A 20 13.26 -7.05 -23.97
CA GLU A 20 14.69 -6.98 -23.61
C GLU A 20 14.92 -6.87 -22.09
N ARG A 21 14.14 -6.05 -21.38
CA ARG A 21 14.22 -5.98 -19.90
C ARG A 21 13.75 -7.27 -19.25
N LEU A 22 12.69 -7.88 -19.78
CA LEU A 22 12.20 -9.16 -19.29
C LEU A 22 13.16 -10.31 -19.63
N GLU A 23 13.83 -10.31 -20.78
CA GLU A 23 14.88 -11.28 -21.12
C GLU A 23 16.12 -11.10 -20.24
N ALA A 24 16.56 -9.86 -20.02
CA ALA A 24 17.62 -9.55 -19.06
C ALA A 24 17.21 -9.94 -17.62
N PHE A 25 15.93 -9.85 -17.29
CA PHE A 25 15.36 -10.27 -16.01
C PHE A 25 15.27 -11.80 -15.88
N VAL A 26 14.75 -12.49 -16.90
CA VAL A 26 14.74 -13.96 -17.05
C VAL A 26 16.16 -14.52 -16.95
N ALA A 27 17.14 -13.80 -17.51
CA ALA A 27 18.55 -14.15 -17.44
C ALA A 27 19.23 -13.84 -16.09
N SER A 28 18.72 -12.89 -15.30
CA SER A 28 19.36 -12.40 -14.06
C SER A 28 18.71 -12.88 -12.76
N ALA A 29 17.42 -13.25 -12.76
CA ALA A 29 16.74 -13.64 -11.54
C ALA A 29 15.58 -14.60 -11.80
N SER A 30 15.70 -15.83 -11.28
CA SER A 30 14.58 -16.58 -10.68
C SER A 30 13.25 -16.52 -11.47
N VAL A 31 13.29 -16.83 -12.76
CA VAL A 31 12.11 -17.15 -13.56
C VAL A 31 12.18 -18.64 -13.90
N ASP A 32 11.03 -19.30 -13.90
CA ASP A 32 10.95 -20.70 -14.28
C ASP A 32 11.44 -20.87 -15.73
N PRO A 33 12.51 -21.64 -15.98
CA PRO A 33 13.01 -21.88 -17.33
C PRO A 33 12.00 -22.62 -18.22
N GLU A 34 10.95 -23.20 -17.63
CA GLU A 34 9.92 -23.96 -18.34
C GLU A 34 8.76 -23.09 -18.87
N LEU A 35 8.65 -21.82 -18.48
CA LEU A 35 7.58 -20.95 -19.01
C LEU A 35 7.94 -20.37 -20.40
N PRO A 36 7.01 -20.43 -21.38
CA PRO A 36 7.22 -19.79 -22.66
C PRO A 36 7.21 -18.25 -22.51
N LEU A 37 8.25 -17.58 -23.02
CA LEU A 37 8.31 -16.11 -23.17
C LEU A 37 7.00 -15.44 -23.68
N PRO A 38 6.25 -16.01 -24.64
CA PRO A 38 4.95 -15.46 -25.07
C PRO A 38 3.93 -15.27 -23.94
N ALA A 39 3.91 -16.15 -22.94
CA ALA A 39 3.01 -16.08 -21.79
C ALA A 39 3.28 -14.84 -20.93
N TYR A 40 4.57 -14.51 -20.75
CA TYR A 40 4.95 -13.27 -20.10
C TYR A 40 4.51 -12.07 -20.90
N VAL A 41 4.78 -12.03 -22.21
CA VAL A 41 4.45 -10.83 -22.98
C VAL A 41 2.95 -10.58 -23.10
N ASP A 42 2.13 -11.62 -23.22
CA ASP A 42 0.67 -11.45 -23.21
C ASP A 42 0.13 -10.98 -21.86
N ALA A 43 0.74 -11.41 -20.74
CA ALA A 43 0.39 -10.89 -19.43
C ALA A 43 0.82 -9.42 -19.27
N LEU A 44 2.05 -9.07 -19.69
CA LEU A 44 2.56 -7.70 -19.69
C LEU A 44 1.70 -6.76 -20.53
N ALA A 45 1.23 -7.21 -21.71
CA ALA A 45 0.42 -6.41 -22.63
C ALA A 45 -0.98 -6.05 -22.06
N ARG A 46 -1.44 -6.77 -21.03
CA ARG A 46 -2.73 -6.52 -20.36
C ARG A 46 -2.60 -5.55 -19.18
N LEU A 47 -1.38 -5.18 -18.78
CA LEU A 47 -1.17 -4.27 -17.65
C LEU A 47 -1.38 -2.81 -18.09
N PRO A 48 -2.03 -1.98 -17.26
CA PRO A 48 -2.19 -0.56 -17.53
C PRO A 48 -0.90 0.25 -17.24
N VAL A 49 0.25 -0.40 -17.09
CA VAL A 49 1.51 0.21 -16.62
C VAL A 49 2.53 0.23 -17.76
N SER A 50 3.23 1.36 -17.92
CA SER A 50 4.33 1.46 -18.87
C SER A 50 5.52 0.63 -18.38
N LEU A 51 5.93 -0.34 -19.19
CA LEU A 51 7.03 -1.28 -18.90
C LEU A 51 8.37 -0.54 -18.73
N ASP A 52 8.52 0.63 -19.36
CA ASP A 52 9.68 1.52 -19.23
C ASP A 52 9.81 2.10 -17.82
N SER A 53 8.71 2.17 -17.07
CA SER A 53 8.65 2.75 -15.72
C SER A 53 8.75 1.73 -14.58
N LEU A 54 8.80 0.42 -14.91
CA LEU A 54 8.89 -0.62 -13.89
C LEU A 54 10.28 -0.64 -13.25
N SER A 55 10.28 -0.70 -11.91
CA SER A 55 11.47 -1.06 -11.14
C SER A 55 11.78 -2.55 -11.30
N ASP A 56 13.02 -2.95 -11.02
CA ASP A 56 13.44 -4.35 -11.12
C ASP A 56 12.64 -5.25 -10.15
N GLU A 57 12.25 -4.72 -8.98
CA GLU A 57 11.42 -5.43 -8.01
C GLU A 57 9.98 -5.62 -8.51
N ALA A 58 9.39 -4.61 -9.16
CA ALA A 58 8.07 -4.73 -9.78
C ALA A 58 8.08 -5.71 -10.96
N ALA A 59 9.17 -5.73 -11.74
CA ALA A 59 9.37 -6.72 -12.80
C ALA A 59 9.49 -8.15 -12.24
N HIS A 60 10.17 -8.32 -11.10
CA HIS A 60 10.27 -9.60 -10.42
C HIS A 60 8.93 -10.13 -9.91
N GLU A 61 8.18 -9.30 -9.18
CA GLU A 61 6.86 -9.67 -8.65
C GLU A 61 5.88 -10.04 -9.77
N LEU A 62 5.98 -9.33 -10.89
CA LEU A 62 5.20 -9.61 -12.10
C LEU A 62 5.58 -10.94 -12.74
N ALA A 63 6.88 -11.24 -12.85
CA ALA A 63 7.33 -12.53 -13.37
C ALA A 63 6.84 -13.70 -12.50
N LEU A 64 6.87 -13.55 -11.17
CA LEU A 64 6.33 -14.54 -10.24
C LEU A 64 4.81 -14.71 -10.41
N ALA A 65 4.08 -13.60 -10.52
CA ALA A 65 2.63 -13.63 -10.70
C ALA A 65 2.22 -14.38 -11.97
N VAL A 66 2.89 -14.08 -13.09
CA VAL A 66 2.67 -14.76 -14.36
C VAL A 66 3.06 -16.23 -14.28
N GLY A 67 4.19 -16.55 -13.66
CA GLY A 67 4.64 -17.92 -13.52
C GLY A 67 3.64 -18.78 -12.75
N VAL A 68 3.12 -18.28 -11.63
CA VAL A 68 2.08 -18.98 -10.86
C VAL A 68 0.79 -19.14 -11.66
N ALA A 69 0.37 -18.12 -12.43
CA ALA A 69 -0.81 -18.21 -13.28
C ALA A 69 -0.72 -19.30 -14.37
N HIS A 70 0.50 -19.70 -14.76
CA HIS A 70 0.74 -20.76 -15.74
C HIS A 70 1.19 -22.08 -15.10
N GLY A 71 1.08 -22.22 -13.77
CA GLY A 71 1.38 -23.47 -13.08
C GLY A 71 2.86 -23.73 -12.78
N SER A 72 3.72 -22.70 -12.82
CA SER A 72 5.14 -22.82 -12.45
C SER A 72 5.31 -23.24 -11.00
N ALA A 73 5.92 -24.41 -10.79
CA ALA A 73 6.30 -24.87 -9.45
C ALA A 73 7.40 -23.98 -8.84
N PHE A 74 8.34 -23.50 -9.66
CA PHE A 74 9.41 -22.62 -9.21
C PHE A 74 8.86 -21.28 -8.69
N SER A 75 7.98 -20.65 -9.47
CA SER A 75 7.39 -19.36 -9.10
C SER A 75 6.51 -19.48 -7.86
N ALA A 76 5.78 -20.59 -7.73
CA ALA A 76 5.01 -20.89 -6.52
C ALA A 76 5.91 -21.03 -5.29
N GLN A 77 7.04 -21.74 -5.39
CA GLN A 77 7.99 -21.90 -4.27
C GLN A 77 8.61 -20.58 -3.83
N VAL A 78 9.01 -19.72 -4.79
CA VAL A 78 9.54 -18.39 -4.47
C VAL A 78 8.47 -17.53 -3.81
N LEU A 79 7.24 -17.56 -4.32
CA LEU A 79 6.12 -16.82 -3.76
C LEU A 79 5.82 -17.25 -2.30
N GLU A 80 5.84 -18.55 -2.04
CA GLU A 80 5.66 -19.11 -0.70
C GLU A 80 6.75 -18.63 0.27
N ARG A 81 8.02 -18.78 -0.13
CA ARG A 81 9.18 -18.45 0.69
C ARG A 81 9.28 -16.97 1.01
N ASP A 82 9.11 -16.10 0.01
CA ASP A 82 9.50 -14.69 0.12
C ASP A 82 8.33 -13.75 0.43
N TYR A 83 7.10 -14.18 0.14
CA TYR A 83 5.91 -13.35 0.26
C TYR A 83 4.89 -13.93 1.24
N PHE A 84 4.49 -15.21 1.13
CA PHE A 84 3.54 -15.78 2.09
C PHE A 84 4.13 -15.98 3.49
N SER A 85 5.46 -16.06 3.63
CA SER A 85 6.14 -15.98 4.93
C SER A 85 5.87 -14.66 5.69
N LEU A 86 5.39 -13.61 5.00
CA LEU A 86 5.02 -12.34 5.62
C LEU A 86 3.65 -12.36 6.32
N VAL A 87 2.83 -13.40 6.11
CA VAL A 87 1.47 -13.49 6.66
C VAL A 87 1.50 -13.52 8.18
N ALA A 88 2.21 -14.46 8.81
CA ALA A 88 2.27 -14.56 10.27
C ALA A 88 2.84 -13.30 10.94
N PRO A 89 3.96 -12.70 10.47
CA PRO A 89 4.43 -11.40 10.96
C PRO A 89 3.38 -10.28 10.82
N ALA A 90 2.64 -10.24 9.72
CA ALA A 90 1.59 -9.23 9.52
C ALA A 90 0.45 -9.38 10.53
N LEU A 91 0.15 -10.59 10.96
CA LEU A 91 -0.95 -10.87 11.89
C LEU A 91 -0.54 -10.85 13.36
N THR A 92 0.73 -10.58 13.69
CA THR A 92 1.24 -10.63 15.07
C THR A 92 0.46 -9.69 16.01
N ALA A 93 0.06 -8.51 15.53
CA ALA A 93 -0.71 -7.54 16.32
C ALA A 93 -2.11 -8.04 16.71
N LEU A 94 -2.67 -9.00 15.96
CA LEU A 94 -3.98 -9.58 16.20
C LEU A 94 -3.99 -10.67 17.27
N ARG A 95 -2.81 -11.19 17.65
CA ARG A 95 -2.65 -12.25 18.67
C ARG A 95 -3.57 -13.46 18.42
N LEU A 96 -3.69 -13.86 17.16
CA LEU A 96 -4.52 -14.99 16.76
C LEU A 96 -3.90 -16.33 17.20
N PRO A 97 -4.72 -17.36 17.45
CA PRO A 97 -4.24 -18.72 17.57
C PRO A 97 -3.51 -19.18 16.30
N PRO A 98 -2.46 -20.03 16.39
CA PRO A 98 -1.71 -20.50 15.21
C PRO A 98 -2.60 -21.12 14.13
N ALA A 99 -3.59 -21.92 14.50
CA ALA A 99 -4.53 -22.52 13.56
C ALA A 99 -5.29 -21.47 12.73
N MET A 100 -5.70 -20.35 13.36
CA MET A 100 -6.38 -19.28 12.64
C MET A 100 -5.43 -18.50 11.73
N VAL A 101 -4.15 -18.39 12.07
CA VAL A 101 -3.12 -17.80 11.18
C VAL A 101 -2.94 -18.68 9.95
N ASP A 102 -2.92 -20.01 10.13
CA ASP A 102 -2.82 -20.97 9.03
C ASP A 102 -4.04 -20.90 8.12
N ASP A 103 -5.25 -20.87 8.69
CA ASP A 103 -6.50 -20.72 7.94
C ASP A 103 -6.52 -19.42 7.12
N VAL A 104 -6.07 -18.30 7.70
CA VAL A 104 -5.92 -17.03 6.98
C VAL A 104 -4.93 -17.17 5.84
N GLY A 105 -3.82 -17.88 6.05
CA GLY A 105 -2.85 -18.17 5.01
C GLY A 105 -3.45 -18.98 3.86
N GLN A 106 -4.28 -19.98 4.15
CA GLN A 106 -4.94 -20.79 3.12
C GLN A 106 -5.97 -19.98 2.33
N GLU A 107 -6.83 -19.24 3.03
CA GLU A 107 -7.83 -18.37 2.43
C GLU A 107 -7.20 -17.28 1.56
N LEU A 108 -6.07 -16.71 2.00
CA LEU A 108 -5.33 -15.71 1.23
C LEU A 108 -4.76 -16.31 -0.06
N ARG A 109 -4.17 -17.51 -0.01
CA ARG A 109 -3.70 -18.23 -1.21
C ARG A 109 -4.85 -18.48 -2.17
N ALA A 110 -5.99 -18.95 -1.65
CA ALA A 110 -7.18 -19.16 -2.47
C ALA A 110 -7.61 -17.87 -3.18
N LYS A 111 -7.66 -16.74 -2.47
CA LYS A 111 -8.04 -15.43 -3.05
C LYS A 111 -7.07 -14.88 -4.08
N LEU A 112 -5.77 -15.09 -3.88
CA LEU A 112 -4.74 -14.46 -4.72
C LEU A 112 -4.33 -15.32 -5.91
N LEU A 113 -4.36 -16.65 -5.76
CA LEU A 113 -3.79 -17.59 -6.72
C LEU A 113 -4.85 -18.33 -7.54
N LEU A 114 -6.09 -18.44 -7.05
CA LEU A 114 -7.15 -19.18 -7.76
C LEU A 114 -8.03 -18.24 -8.61
N GLY A 115 -8.60 -18.80 -9.66
CA GLY A 115 -9.50 -18.12 -10.60
C GLY A 115 -8.95 -18.10 -12.04
N PRO A 116 -9.79 -17.72 -13.03
CA PRO A 116 -9.38 -17.68 -14.43
C PRO A 116 -8.27 -16.64 -14.72
N THR A 117 -8.22 -15.58 -13.91
CA THR A 117 -7.09 -14.66 -13.81
C THR A 117 -6.76 -14.51 -12.33
N PRO A 118 -5.61 -15.01 -11.85
CA PRO A 118 -5.24 -14.84 -10.45
C PRO A 118 -5.17 -13.34 -10.10
N LYS A 119 -5.75 -12.93 -8.97
CA LYS A 119 -5.70 -11.52 -8.53
C LYS A 119 -4.27 -11.02 -8.41
N LEU A 120 -3.34 -11.92 -8.12
CA LEU A 120 -1.91 -11.64 -8.11
C LEU A 120 -1.42 -10.97 -9.42
N VAL A 121 -1.94 -11.41 -10.57
CA VAL A 121 -1.61 -10.85 -11.89
C VAL A 121 -2.23 -9.46 -12.06
N GLU A 122 -3.44 -9.23 -11.56
CA GLU A 122 -4.11 -7.92 -11.63
C GLU A 122 -3.41 -6.84 -10.78
N TYR A 123 -2.72 -7.27 -9.73
CA TYR A 123 -1.95 -6.39 -8.85
C TYR A 123 -0.53 -6.13 -9.33
N ALA A 124 -0.02 -6.96 -10.24
CA ALA A 124 1.34 -6.83 -10.72
C ALA A 124 1.56 -5.44 -11.35
N GLY A 125 2.64 -4.77 -10.94
CA GLY A 125 2.99 -3.42 -11.40
C GLY A 125 2.15 -2.28 -10.83
N ARG A 126 1.12 -2.55 -10.02
CA ARG A 126 0.32 -1.49 -9.35
C ARG A 126 0.89 -1.10 -7.98
N GLY A 127 1.81 -1.88 -7.42
CA GLY A 127 2.49 -1.65 -6.14
C GLY A 127 3.39 -2.85 -5.83
N SER A 128 3.93 -2.94 -4.62
CA SER A 128 4.59 -4.16 -4.15
C SER A 128 3.58 -5.23 -3.76
N LEU A 129 3.93 -6.45 -4.15
CA LEU A 129 3.31 -7.67 -3.70
C LEU A 129 3.45 -7.87 -2.20
N ARG A 130 4.57 -7.44 -1.60
CA ARG A 130 4.75 -7.50 -0.13
C ARG A 130 3.69 -6.68 0.62
N GLY A 131 3.40 -5.47 0.14
CA GLY A 131 2.37 -4.60 0.68
C GLY A 131 0.99 -5.23 0.55
N LEU A 132 0.67 -5.71 -0.65
CA LEU A 132 -0.59 -6.40 -0.95
C LEU A 132 -0.84 -7.58 -0.01
N ILE A 133 0.17 -8.44 0.18
CA ILE A 133 0.07 -9.63 1.05
C ILE A 133 -0.23 -9.22 2.49
N LYS A 134 0.48 -8.23 3.04
CA LYS A 134 0.25 -7.76 4.41
C LYS A 134 -1.17 -7.22 4.60
N VAL A 135 -1.63 -6.36 3.68
CA VAL A 135 -2.98 -5.76 3.74
C VAL A 135 -4.05 -6.84 3.60
N SER A 136 -3.90 -7.72 2.61
CA SER A 136 -4.87 -8.76 2.30
C SER A 136 -4.93 -9.83 3.39
N ALA A 137 -3.80 -10.17 4.02
CA ALA A 137 -3.74 -11.05 5.19
C ALA A 137 -4.54 -10.45 6.35
N THR A 138 -4.28 -9.19 6.72
CA THR A 138 -4.96 -8.51 7.83
C THR A 138 -6.47 -8.42 7.60
N ARG A 139 -6.91 -8.03 6.38
CA ARG A 139 -8.33 -7.99 6.01
C ARG A 139 -8.98 -9.37 6.06
N THR A 140 -8.28 -10.40 5.58
CA THR A 140 -8.77 -11.78 5.60
C THR A 140 -8.95 -12.28 7.03
N ALA A 141 -7.96 -12.07 7.90
CA ALA A 141 -8.05 -12.42 9.32
C ALA A 141 -9.23 -11.76 10.02
N ILE A 142 -9.46 -10.47 9.77
CA ILE A 142 -10.56 -9.77 10.41
C ILE A 142 -11.91 -10.23 9.87
N SER A 143 -12.02 -10.46 8.56
CA SER A 143 -13.22 -11.03 7.96
C SER A 143 -13.58 -12.38 8.59
N MET A 144 -12.58 -13.24 8.82
CA MET A 144 -12.75 -14.55 9.46
C MET A 144 -13.13 -14.44 10.94
N LEU A 145 -12.51 -13.52 11.69
CA LEU A 145 -12.91 -13.23 13.08
C LEU A 145 -14.36 -12.77 13.17
N ARG A 146 -14.80 -11.90 12.25
CA ARG A 146 -16.19 -11.43 12.20
C ARG A 146 -17.16 -12.58 11.91
N LYS A 147 -16.80 -13.46 10.96
CA LYS A 147 -17.61 -14.64 10.62
C LYS A 147 -17.73 -15.59 11.82
N THR A 148 -16.61 -15.92 12.46
CA THR A 148 -16.55 -16.80 13.63
C THR A 148 -17.41 -16.26 14.78
N ARG A 149 -17.37 -14.93 15.02
CA ARG A 149 -18.21 -14.29 16.04
C ARG A 149 -19.70 -14.41 15.73
N ARG A 150 -20.12 -14.16 14.48
CA ARG A 150 -21.53 -14.32 14.07
C ARG A 150 -22.02 -15.76 14.21
N GLU A 151 -21.16 -16.73 13.90
CA GLU A 151 -21.48 -18.16 14.02
C GLU A 151 -21.59 -18.62 15.47
N ALA A 152 -20.77 -18.05 16.37
CA ALA A 152 -20.82 -18.33 17.81
C ALA A 152 -22.00 -17.66 18.53
N ASP A 153 -22.39 -16.46 18.10
CA ASP A 153 -23.48 -15.68 18.70
C ASP A 153 -24.88 -16.15 18.26
N GLY A 154 -24.97 -17.07 17.28
CA GLY A 154 -26.14 -17.91 17.03
C GLY A 154 -27.49 -17.21 17.02
N VAL A 155 -27.69 -16.21 16.15
CA VAL A 155 -28.98 -15.75 15.56
C VAL A 155 -28.69 -14.55 14.65
N ASP A 156 -29.40 -14.51 13.52
CA ASP A 156 -29.55 -13.37 12.61
C ASP A 156 -30.25 -12.22 13.36
N ASP A 157 -29.52 -11.50 14.21
CA ASP A 157 -30.07 -10.35 14.92
C ASP A 157 -29.78 -9.08 14.12
N GLU A 158 -30.78 -8.70 13.33
CA GLU A 158 -30.94 -7.40 12.68
C GLU A 158 -30.97 -6.22 13.70
N ARG A 159 -30.79 -6.51 15.00
CA ARG A 159 -30.64 -5.53 16.09
C ARG A 159 -29.21 -5.49 16.66
N ALA A 160 -28.26 -5.09 15.83
CA ALA A 160 -26.98 -4.54 16.30
C ALA A 160 -26.64 -3.21 15.59
N ALA A 161 -27.67 -2.39 15.33
CA ALA A 161 -27.53 -1.09 14.69
C ALA A 161 -27.13 0.06 15.63
N ASP A 162 -26.98 -0.17 16.94
CA ASP A 162 -26.85 0.92 17.93
C ASP A 162 -25.49 1.07 18.63
N ASP A 163 -24.39 0.52 18.07
CA ASP A 163 -23.03 0.89 18.54
C ASP A 163 -22.15 1.38 17.38
N ILE A 164 -22.26 2.67 17.10
CA ILE A 164 -21.44 3.36 16.09
C ILE A 164 -19.93 3.34 16.45
N ASP A 165 -19.56 3.07 17.70
CA ASP A 165 -18.16 2.86 18.14
C ASP A 165 -17.68 1.40 18.04
N ALA A 166 -18.56 0.41 17.81
CA ALA A 166 -18.24 -0.99 17.51
C ALA A 166 -18.10 -1.28 15.99
N LEU A 167 -18.23 -0.24 15.16
CA LEU A 167 -18.52 -0.37 13.72
C LEU A 167 -17.38 -0.85 12.81
N ASP A 168 -16.12 -0.93 13.26
CA ASP A 168 -15.12 -1.61 12.41
C ASP A 168 -13.83 -2.03 13.14
N PRO A 169 -13.81 -3.22 13.80
CA PRO A 169 -12.59 -3.81 14.33
C PRO A 169 -11.49 -3.94 13.27
N GLU A 170 -11.89 -4.10 12.00
CA GLU A 170 -11.02 -4.08 10.82
C GLU A 170 -10.20 -2.80 10.77
N ARG A 171 -10.88 -1.66 10.88
CA ARG A 171 -10.23 -0.35 10.86
C ARG A 171 -9.37 -0.13 12.09
N ALA A 172 -9.77 -0.56 13.27
CA ALA A 172 -8.98 -0.37 14.48
C ALA A 172 -7.64 -1.13 14.44
N ILE A 173 -7.66 -2.37 13.93
CA ILE A 173 -6.48 -3.23 13.81
C ILE A 173 -5.60 -2.79 12.63
N LEU A 174 -6.17 -2.57 11.45
CA LEU A 174 -5.40 -2.02 10.31
C LEU A 174 -4.76 -0.69 10.72
N LYS A 175 -5.48 0.16 11.45
CA LYS A 175 -4.93 1.40 11.99
C LYS A 175 -3.78 1.12 12.95
N ALA A 176 -3.91 0.21 13.90
CA ALA A 176 -2.82 -0.11 14.84
C ALA A 176 -1.55 -0.58 14.10
N GLN A 177 -1.72 -1.35 13.03
CA GLN A 177 -0.63 -1.89 12.23
C GLN A 177 0.04 -0.84 11.32
N TYR A 178 -0.73 0.02 10.67
CA TYR A 178 -0.20 1.01 9.70
C TYR A 178 0.09 2.39 10.31
N ARG A 179 -0.39 2.65 11.53
CA ARG A 179 -0.15 3.91 12.26
C ARG A 179 1.32 4.27 12.44
N PRO A 180 2.24 3.34 12.78
CA PRO A 180 3.66 3.65 12.86
C PRO A 180 4.24 4.12 11.51
N ALA A 181 3.90 3.44 10.41
CA ALA A 181 4.36 3.80 9.06
C ALA A 181 3.79 5.15 8.60
N PHE A 182 2.49 5.38 8.81
CA PHE A 182 1.86 6.68 8.56
C PHE A 182 2.53 7.78 9.37
N ARG A 183 2.75 7.58 10.68
CA ARG A 183 3.40 8.56 11.56
C ARG A 183 4.81 8.91 11.06
N ALA A 184 5.62 7.90 10.74
CA ALA A 184 6.97 8.12 10.22
C ALA A 184 6.96 8.88 8.89
N SER A 185 6.01 8.56 8.01
CA SER A 185 5.84 9.24 6.72
C SER A 185 5.38 10.70 6.89
N PHE A 186 4.45 10.95 7.81
CA PHE A 186 3.95 12.27 8.13
C PHE A 186 5.02 13.15 8.77
N GLU A 187 5.78 12.62 9.75
CA GLU A 187 6.90 13.34 10.36
C GLU A 187 7.95 13.71 9.32
N ARG A 188 8.22 12.82 8.37
CA ARG A 188 9.14 13.07 7.26
C ARG A 188 8.61 14.18 6.34
N ALA A 189 7.32 14.17 5.99
CA ALA A 189 6.69 15.22 5.19
C ALA A 189 6.77 16.58 5.88
N ILE A 190 6.47 16.63 7.19
CA ILE A 190 6.60 17.87 7.98
C ILE A 190 8.05 18.37 7.99
N ARG A 191 9.05 17.49 8.15
CA ARG A 191 10.47 17.89 8.08
C ARG A 191 10.92 18.37 6.70
N GLY A 192 10.20 18.00 5.64
CA GLY A 192 10.47 18.47 4.28
C GLY A 192 10.05 19.91 4.02
N LEU A 193 9.10 20.44 4.80
CA LEU A 193 8.64 21.83 4.69
C LEU A 193 9.69 22.84 5.13
N GLY A 194 9.63 24.05 4.57
CA GLY A 194 10.42 25.17 5.04
C GLY A 194 10.09 25.58 6.48
N ALA A 195 11.07 26.14 7.21
CA ALA A 195 10.89 26.55 8.61
C ALA A 195 9.69 27.49 8.83
N ARG A 196 9.44 28.40 7.87
CA ARG A 196 8.30 29.33 7.92
C ARG A 196 6.95 28.62 7.83
N GLU A 197 6.83 27.62 6.96
CA GLU A 197 5.61 26.84 6.74
C GLU A 197 5.33 25.91 7.92
N ARG A 198 6.38 25.24 8.44
CA ARG A 198 6.29 24.43 9.67
C ARG A 198 5.76 25.27 10.84
N ASN A 199 6.31 26.47 11.04
CA ASN A 199 5.89 27.36 12.13
C ASN A 199 4.45 27.86 11.94
N LEU A 200 4.05 28.17 10.70
CA LEU A 200 2.68 28.59 10.39
C LEU A 200 1.66 27.48 10.73
N LEU A 201 1.97 26.23 10.37
CA LEU A 201 1.16 25.06 10.73
C LEU A 201 1.10 24.86 12.25
N ARG A 202 2.23 25.01 12.96
CA ARG A 202 2.31 24.86 14.42
C ARG A 202 1.45 25.90 15.14
N LEU A 203 1.65 27.18 14.85
CA LEU A 203 0.92 28.27 15.47
C LEU A 203 -0.59 28.10 15.28
N HIS A 204 -1.02 27.69 14.09
CA HIS A 204 -2.45 27.53 13.81
C HIS A 204 -3.05 26.25 14.41
N PHE A 205 -2.42 25.09 14.22
CA PHE A 205 -3.01 23.78 14.56
C PHE A 205 -2.65 23.28 15.96
N VAL A 206 -1.52 23.71 16.54
CA VAL A 206 -1.07 23.33 17.89
C VAL A 206 -1.43 24.42 18.89
N GLU A 207 -0.99 25.64 18.60
CA GLU A 207 -1.14 26.78 19.53
C GLU A 207 -2.47 27.52 19.37
N ARG A 208 -3.30 27.09 18.41
CA ARG A 208 -4.65 27.64 18.14
C ARG A 208 -4.66 29.15 17.86
N VAL A 209 -3.54 29.71 17.37
CA VAL A 209 -3.45 31.11 16.96
C VAL A 209 -4.41 31.36 15.79
N THR A 210 -5.21 32.41 15.92
CA THR A 210 -6.27 32.71 14.95
C THR A 210 -5.69 33.27 13.64
N LEU A 211 -6.41 33.08 12.53
CA LEU A 211 -6.00 33.60 11.22
C LEU A 211 -5.74 35.12 11.21
N PRO A 212 -6.54 35.98 11.89
CA PRO A 212 -6.25 37.41 12.00
C PRO A 212 -4.95 37.69 12.78
N GLN A 213 -4.69 36.96 13.85
CA GLN A 213 -3.44 37.13 14.63
C GLN A 213 -2.23 36.69 13.82
N LEU A 214 -2.31 35.56 13.12
CA LEU A 214 -1.26 35.11 12.19
C LEU A 214 -1.00 36.14 11.10
N ALA A 215 -2.05 36.73 10.53
CA ALA A 215 -1.92 37.78 9.52
C ALA A 215 -1.14 38.98 10.06
N SER A 216 -1.45 39.41 11.30
CA SER A 216 -0.72 40.48 11.98
C SER A 216 0.73 40.09 12.30
N MET A 217 1.00 38.89 12.82
CA MET A 217 2.34 38.42 13.17
C MET A 217 3.27 38.34 11.96
N TYR A 218 2.76 37.91 10.82
CA TYR A 218 3.53 37.75 9.59
C TYR A 218 3.49 38.97 8.66
N GLY A 219 2.76 40.03 9.03
CA GLY A 219 2.66 41.27 8.25
C GLY A 219 1.96 41.10 6.89
N VAL A 220 0.98 40.18 6.79
CA VAL A 220 0.29 39.84 5.53
C VAL A 220 -1.23 39.87 5.69
N SER A 221 -1.97 39.81 4.58
CA SER A 221 -3.43 39.72 4.63
C SER A 221 -3.91 38.36 5.19
N ARG A 222 -5.09 38.33 5.81
CA ARG A 222 -5.78 37.08 6.21
C ARG A 222 -5.92 36.10 5.05
N ALA A 223 -6.23 36.60 3.85
CA ALA A 223 -6.35 35.77 2.65
C ALA A 223 -5.00 35.12 2.25
N THR A 224 -3.89 35.82 2.46
CA THR A 224 -2.55 35.29 2.25
C THR A 224 -2.23 34.16 3.23
N VAL A 225 -2.52 34.34 4.53
CA VAL A 225 -2.32 33.28 5.54
C VAL A 225 -3.16 32.04 5.23
N VAL A 226 -4.43 32.20 4.85
CA VAL A 226 -5.30 31.08 4.48
C VAL A 226 -4.72 30.31 3.29
N ARG A 227 -4.26 31.00 2.24
CA ARG A 227 -3.62 30.36 1.08
C ARG A 227 -2.34 29.63 1.45
N GLN A 228 -1.49 30.22 2.29
CA GLN A 228 -0.24 29.59 2.74
C GLN A 228 -0.50 28.35 3.60
N LEU A 229 -1.49 28.39 4.50
CA LEU A 229 -1.90 27.22 5.27
C LEU A 229 -2.48 26.11 4.39
N ALA A 230 -3.26 26.47 3.38
CA ALA A 230 -3.80 25.49 2.43
C ALA A 230 -2.68 24.81 1.62
N ALA A 231 -1.74 25.59 1.09
CA ALA A 231 -0.59 25.07 0.34
C ALA A 231 0.28 24.13 1.20
N ALA A 232 0.64 24.56 2.42
CA ALA A 232 1.44 23.74 3.32
C ALA A 232 0.72 22.44 3.73
N ARG A 233 -0.60 22.47 3.90
CA ARG A 233 -1.40 21.24 4.16
C ARG A 233 -1.39 20.29 2.97
N GLU A 234 -1.55 20.82 1.77
CA GLU A 234 -1.57 20.01 0.54
C GLU A 234 -0.22 19.35 0.30
N GLU A 235 0.86 20.09 0.52
CA GLU A 235 2.23 19.56 0.42
C GLU A 235 2.48 18.45 1.44
N VAL A 236 2.10 18.64 2.71
CA VAL A 236 2.20 17.59 3.73
C VAL A 236 1.39 16.36 3.36
N ALA A 237 0.18 16.54 2.84
CA ALA A 237 -0.67 15.42 2.42
C ALA A 237 -0.03 14.65 1.25
N THR A 238 0.48 15.37 0.25
CA THR A 238 1.14 14.81 -0.93
C THR A 238 2.42 14.05 -0.55
N GLU A 239 3.28 14.66 0.26
CA GLU A 239 4.53 14.03 0.69
C GLU A 239 4.30 12.87 1.66
N THR A 240 3.28 12.96 2.53
CA THR A 240 2.89 11.84 3.40
C THR A 240 2.40 10.66 2.56
N LYS A 241 1.55 10.91 1.55
CA LYS A 241 1.10 9.89 0.59
C LYS A 241 2.28 9.26 -0.13
N ARG A 242 3.20 10.06 -0.63
CA ARG A 242 4.39 9.60 -1.34
C ARG A 242 5.29 8.73 -0.45
N HIS A 243 5.58 9.18 0.77
CA HIS A 243 6.40 8.43 1.72
C HIS A 243 5.73 7.15 2.20
N LEU A 244 4.43 7.20 2.52
CA LEU A 244 3.69 6.03 2.96
C LEU A 244 3.53 5.01 1.83
N GLY A 245 3.24 5.49 0.63
CA GLY A 245 3.19 4.70 -0.60
C GLY A 245 4.52 4.01 -0.88
N ALA A 246 5.65 4.71 -0.71
CA ALA A 246 6.98 4.10 -0.86
C ALA A 246 7.30 3.08 0.25
N GLN A 247 6.95 3.37 1.51
CA GLN A 247 7.21 2.47 2.65
C GLN A 247 6.37 1.20 2.62
N LEU A 248 5.11 1.31 2.21
CA LEU A 248 4.21 0.17 2.09
C LEU A 248 4.32 -0.48 0.70
N ALA A 249 4.95 0.21 -0.25
CA ALA A 249 4.97 -0.07 -1.67
C ALA A 249 3.58 -0.55 -2.11
N LEU A 250 2.60 0.35 -2.11
CA LEU A 250 1.21 0.04 -2.45
C LEU A 250 0.73 0.90 -3.64
N PRO A 251 -0.28 0.42 -4.39
CA PRO A 251 -0.99 1.25 -5.36
C PRO A 251 -1.63 2.46 -4.72
N VAL A 252 -1.72 3.56 -5.47
CA VAL A 252 -2.38 4.81 -5.04
C VAL A 252 -3.83 4.54 -4.59
N SER A 253 -4.56 3.67 -5.29
CA SER A 253 -5.95 3.32 -4.96
C SER A 253 -6.10 2.56 -3.63
N GLU A 254 -5.14 1.71 -3.27
CA GLU A 254 -5.14 1.04 -1.95
C GLU A 254 -4.65 1.96 -0.84
N LEU A 255 -3.69 2.84 -1.16
CA LEU A 255 -3.21 3.86 -0.25
C LEU A 255 -4.34 4.80 0.16
N GLU A 256 -5.24 5.18 -0.75
CA GLU A 256 -6.43 5.99 -0.42
C GLU A 256 -7.35 5.27 0.57
N SER A 257 -7.61 3.98 0.36
CA SER A 257 -8.40 3.17 1.28
C SER A 257 -7.77 3.09 2.69
N ILE A 258 -6.43 3.00 2.78
CA ILE A 258 -5.70 3.02 4.06
C ILE A 258 -5.70 4.41 4.68
N LEU A 259 -5.56 5.46 3.88
CA LEU A 259 -5.53 6.83 4.36
C LEU A 259 -6.90 7.27 4.89
N ASP A 260 -8.00 6.92 4.23
CA ASP A 260 -9.34 7.22 4.73
C ASP A 260 -9.62 6.48 6.05
N LEU A 261 -9.12 5.25 6.15
CA LEU A 261 -9.17 4.45 7.38
C LEU A 261 -8.37 5.07 8.52
N VAL A 262 -7.19 5.60 8.24
CA VAL A 262 -6.34 6.28 9.24
C VAL A 262 -6.90 7.68 9.57
N ARG A 263 -7.37 8.46 8.59
CA ARG A 263 -7.87 9.83 8.79
C ARG A 263 -9.08 9.91 9.71
N SER A 264 -9.97 8.91 9.68
CA SER A 264 -11.25 8.88 10.41
C SER A 264 -11.18 9.12 11.93
N ARG A 265 -10.00 9.03 12.58
CA ARG A 265 -9.83 9.29 14.02
C ARG A 265 -8.57 10.12 14.37
N PHE A 266 -7.95 10.83 13.42
CA PHE A 266 -6.60 11.41 13.61
C PHE A 266 -6.51 12.91 13.89
N ASP A 267 -7.63 13.60 14.08
CA ASP A 267 -7.65 15.02 14.49
C ASP A 267 -6.86 15.31 15.79
N VAL A 268 -6.50 14.28 16.57
CA VAL A 268 -5.81 14.41 17.86
C VAL A 268 -4.27 14.25 17.77
N SER A 269 -3.70 13.61 16.74
CA SER A 269 -2.25 13.32 16.72
C SER A 269 -1.39 14.38 16.01
N VAL A 270 -2.00 15.24 15.19
CA VAL A 270 -1.29 16.33 14.47
C VAL A 270 -0.68 17.31 15.47
N GLY A 271 -1.39 17.59 16.58
CA GLY A 271 -0.91 18.47 17.65
C GLY A 271 0.36 17.97 18.35
N GLY A 272 0.42 16.67 18.69
CA GLY A 272 1.58 16.07 19.36
C GLY A 272 2.80 15.87 18.45
N LEU A 273 2.57 15.65 17.16
CA LEU A 273 3.63 15.47 16.14
C LEU A 273 4.33 16.79 15.79
N LEU A 274 3.57 17.88 15.71
CA LEU A 274 4.12 19.21 15.45
C LEU A 274 4.85 19.79 16.68
N ARG A 275 4.53 19.35 17.90
CA ARG A 275 5.16 19.79 19.14
C ARG A 275 6.53 19.14 19.39
N THR A 276 6.74 17.91 18.95
CA THR A 276 7.95 17.10 19.24
C THR A 276 9.14 17.34 18.31
N GLN A 277 8.99 18.09 17.21
CA GLN A 277 10.10 18.37 16.30
C GLN A 277 10.95 19.59 16.71
N ASP A 278 10.43 20.51 17.54
CA ASP A 278 11.16 21.72 17.99
C ASP A 278 12.23 21.40 19.04
N GLU A 279 11.97 20.41 19.90
CA GLU A 279 12.93 19.93 20.92
C GLU A 279 14.18 19.26 20.32
N ARG A 280 14.20 19.01 19.00
CA ARG A 280 15.33 18.39 18.30
C ARG A 280 16.11 19.35 17.39
N ASP A 281 15.50 20.48 17.03
CA ASP A 281 16.08 21.50 16.14
C ASP A 281 16.60 22.74 16.92
N GLY A 282 16.42 22.78 18.26
CA GLY A 282 16.95 23.81 19.17
C GLY A 282 18.05 23.27 20.09
#